data_AF-A0A6F9CNL2-F1
#
_entry.id   AF-A0A6F9CNL2-F1
#
_cell.length_a   1.000
_cell.length_b   1.000
_cell.length_c   1.000
_cell.angle_alpha   90.00
_cell.angle_beta   90.00
_cell.angle_gamma   90.00
#
_symmetry.space_group_name_H-M   'P 1'
#
loop_
_entity.id
_entity.type
_entity.pdbx_description
1 polymer ?
#
loop_
_entity_poly.entity_id
_entity_poly.type
_entity_poly.pdbx_seq_one_letter_code
_entity_poly.pdbx_strand_id
1 'polypeptide(L)'
;MSTSFFKVEEVVNGVESLALEGEEELKVPKQGRGPSKAQKRRDKKAAAEKERESRIAEAEVENLSGLRHQEGLKLSQKLVERQLQIREISSDGHCMYRAVEDQLGQHGLGLTLKELRAQTAQHMRSHTDDFLPFLTNTNTGDIYMRHAYGLGEHYNSVERLKDPATQGED
;
A
#
# COMPACT_ATOMS: atom_id res chain seq x y z
N MET A 1 -29.92 -19.59 21.02
CA MET A 1 -29.15 -20.83 20.90
C MET A 1 -28.77 -21.04 19.45
N SER A 2 -27.50 -20.85 19.09
CA SER A 2 -26.83 -21.59 18.01
C SER A 2 -25.37 -21.11 17.98
N THR A 3 -24.52 -21.78 18.76
CA THR A 3 -23.09 -21.53 18.87
C THR A 3 -22.38 -22.34 17.79
N SER A 4 -21.94 -21.70 16.71
CA SER A 4 -21.02 -22.29 15.73
C SER A 4 -19.58 -22.09 16.21
N PHE A 5 -19.13 -23.02 17.05
CA PHE A 5 -17.73 -23.22 17.40
C PHE A 5 -16.91 -23.54 16.12
N PHE A 6 -16.15 -22.59 15.60
CA PHE A 6 -15.10 -22.89 14.63
C PHE A 6 -13.89 -23.44 15.37
N LYS A 7 -13.75 -24.76 15.27
CA LYS A 7 -12.68 -25.55 15.85
C LYS A 7 -11.39 -25.30 15.06
N VAL A 8 -10.39 -24.81 15.77
CA VAL A 8 -8.97 -24.81 15.38
C VAL A 8 -8.52 -26.28 15.32
N GLU A 9 -7.99 -26.73 14.19
CA GLU A 9 -7.37 -28.05 14.09
C GLU A 9 -5.94 -27.90 13.55
N GLU A 10 -5.04 -28.15 14.48
CA GLU A 10 -3.58 -28.21 14.42
C GLU A 10 -3.16 -29.51 13.71
N VAL A 11 -2.33 -29.42 12.67
CA VAL A 11 -1.74 -30.59 12.01
C VAL A 11 -0.28 -30.70 12.45
N VAL A 12 -0.03 -31.47 13.50
CA VAL A 12 1.27 -32.00 13.90
C VAL A 12 1.09 -33.49 14.24
N ASN A 13 1.60 -34.36 13.37
CA ASN A 13 2.42 -35.55 13.66
C ASN A 13 2.29 -36.62 12.58
N GLY A 14 3.38 -36.79 11.83
CA GLY A 14 3.70 -38.02 11.10
C GLY A 14 5.16 -38.35 11.40
N VAL A 15 5.38 -39.16 12.44
CA VAL A 15 6.69 -39.65 12.87
C VAL A 15 7.00 -40.97 12.15
N GLU A 16 8.29 -41.14 11.84
CA GLU A 16 9.02 -42.40 11.57
C GLU A 16 8.79 -43.15 10.26
N SER A 17 9.80 -43.06 9.39
CA SER A 17 10.51 -44.26 8.95
C SER A 17 12.02 -43.99 8.87
N LEU A 18 12.76 -44.40 9.90
CA LEU A 18 14.19 -44.66 9.79
C LEU A 18 14.38 -45.95 8.97
N ALA A 19 15.15 -45.88 7.90
CA ALA A 19 15.90 -47.01 7.37
C ALA A 19 17.27 -46.49 6.91
N LEU A 20 18.28 -46.77 7.72
CA LEU A 20 19.70 -46.62 7.42
C LEU A 20 20.19 -47.95 6.87
N GLU A 21 20.71 -47.95 5.64
CA GLU A 21 21.63 -48.90 5.00
C GLU A 21 21.87 -48.29 3.61
N GLY A 22 23.06 -47.93 3.13
CA GLY A 22 24.38 -48.44 3.39
C GLY A 22 25.01 -48.79 2.04
N GLU A 23 25.34 -47.79 1.21
CA GLU A 23 26.23 -47.98 0.06
C GLU A 23 27.22 -46.80 -0.03
N GLU A 24 28.38 -46.98 0.62
CA GLU A 24 29.58 -46.23 0.30
C GLU A 24 30.11 -46.70 -1.07
N GLU A 25 29.77 -45.98 -2.13
CA GLU A 25 30.54 -46.04 -3.38
C GLU A 25 31.82 -45.20 -3.20
N LEU A 26 32.95 -45.88 -2.96
CA LEU A 26 34.28 -45.30 -3.07
C LEU A 26 34.51 -44.72 -4.48
N LYS A 27 34.50 -43.40 -4.61
CA LYS A 27 35.03 -42.68 -5.78
C LYS A 27 36.42 -42.14 -5.49
N VAL A 28 37.38 -42.72 -6.20
CA VAL A 28 38.81 -42.40 -6.36
C VAL A 28 39.08 -40.88 -6.40
N PRO A 29 40.16 -40.37 -5.76
CA PRO A 29 40.42 -38.94 -5.62
C PRO A 29 40.89 -38.33 -6.95
N LYS A 30 40.04 -37.50 -7.57
CA LYS A 30 40.47 -36.60 -8.65
C LYS A 30 40.92 -35.27 -8.07
N GLN A 31 42.15 -34.90 -8.42
CA GLN A 31 42.85 -33.67 -8.07
C GLN A 31 41.93 -32.43 -8.11
N GLY A 32 41.83 -31.75 -6.97
CA GLY A 32 40.87 -30.68 -6.72
C GLY A 32 41.12 -29.44 -7.57
N ARG A 33 40.24 -29.21 -8.55
CA ARG A 33 40.09 -27.90 -9.17
C ARG A 33 39.15 -27.10 -8.28
N GLY A 34 39.68 -26.06 -7.62
CA GLY A 34 38.91 -25.22 -6.70
C GLY A 34 37.63 -24.65 -7.34
N PRO A 35 36.67 -24.21 -6.53
CA PRO A 35 35.35 -23.81 -6.99
C PRO A 35 35.43 -22.73 -8.08
N SER A 36 34.63 -22.93 -9.14
CA SER A 36 34.53 -22.05 -10.30
C SER A 36 34.24 -20.59 -9.89
N LYS A 37 34.73 -19.62 -10.66
CA LYS A 37 34.38 -18.19 -10.48
C LYS A 37 32.86 -17.97 -10.48
N ALA A 38 32.10 -18.74 -11.26
CA ALA A 38 30.64 -18.68 -11.28
C ALA A 38 30.02 -19.20 -9.97
N GLN A 39 30.59 -20.28 -9.42
CA GLN A 39 30.16 -20.85 -8.14
C GLN A 39 30.42 -19.85 -7.00
N LYS A 40 31.63 -19.29 -6.91
CA LYS A 40 31.96 -18.25 -5.93
C LYS A 40 31.04 -17.03 -5.99
N ARG A 41 30.59 -16.62 -7.18
CA ARG A 41 29.62 -15.51 -7.35
C ARG A 41 28.22 -15.89 -6.82
N ARG A 42 27.76 -17.11 -7.07
CA ARG A 42 26.48 -17.62 -6.56
C ARG A 42 26.51 -17.75 -5.05
N ASP A 43 27.56 -18.35 -4.51
CA ASP A 43 27.73 -18.55 -3.07
C ASP A 43 27.79 -17.19 -2.34
N LYS A 44 28.48 -16.19 -2.91
CA LYS A 44 28.50 -14.83 -2.35
C LYS A 44 27.12 -14.16 -2.38
N LYS A 45 26.33 -14.35 -3.45
CA LYS A 45 24.96 -13.82 -3.54
C LYS A 45 24.04 -14.48 -2.51
N ALA A 46 24.10 -15.82 -2.42
CA ALA A 46 23.31 -16.59 -1.47
C ALA A 46 23.67 -16.25 -0.02
N ALA A 47 24.95 -16.05 0.30
CA ALA A 47 25.39 -15.62 1.61
C ALA A 47 24.85 -14.22 1.97
N ALA A 48 24.90 -13.26 1.04
CA ALA A 48 24.37 -11.91 1.26
C ALA A 48 22.84 -11.89 1.41
N GLU A 49 22.12 -12.73 0.66
CA GLU A 49 20.66 -12.89 0.78
C GLU A 49 20.28 -13.49 2.13
N LYS A 50 20.98 -14.56 2.56
CA LYS A 50 20.80 -15.16 3.88
C LYS A 50 21.10 -14.21 5.03
N GLU A 51 22.17 -13.41 4.92
CA GLU A 51 22.50 -12.38 5.92
C GLU A 51 21.42 -11.28 5.98
N ARG A 52 20.90 -10.88 4.81
CA ARG A 52 19.78 -9.93 4.74
C ARG A 52 18.53 -10.50 5.40
N GLU A 53 18.18 -11.76 5.12
CA GLU A 53 17.05 -12.45 5.73
C GLU A 53 17.22 -12.59 7.26
N SER A 54 18.42 -12.94 7.75
CA SER A 54 18.71 -13.01 9.20
C SER A 54 18.48 -11.66 9.88
N ARG A 55 18.99 -10.56 9.30
CA ARG A 55 18.76 -9.21 9.85
C ARG A 55 17.30 -8.80 9.84
N ILE A 56 16.54 -9.21 8.83
CA ILE A 56 15.09 -8.96 8.79
C ILE A 56 14.39 -9.76 9.89
N ALA A 57 14.71 -11.04 10.05
CA ALA A 57 14.11 -11.89 11.08
C ALA A 57 14.42 -11.40 12.50
N GLU A 58 15.66 -10.99 12.77
CA GLU A 58 16.05 -10.40 14.05
C GLU A 58 15.27 -9.10 14.34
N ALA A 59 15.14 -8.22 13.34
CA ALA A 59 14.36 -7.00 13.46
C ALA A 59 12.85 -7.29 13.64
N GLU A 60 12.31 -8.34 13.01
CA GLU A 60 10.92 -8.76 13.21
C GLU A 60 10.68 -9.25 14.64
N VAL A 61 11.60 -10.04 15.19
CA VAL A 61 11.54 -10.49 16.60
C VAL A 61 11.58 -9.30 17.56
N GLU A 62 12.46 -8.34 17.33
CA GLU A 62 12.51 -7.11 18.13
C GLU A 62 11.19 -6.32 18.01
N ASN A 63 10.64 -6.22 16.80
CA ASN A 63 9.38 -5.54 16.51
C ASN A 63 8.17 -6.19 17.21
N LEU A 64 8.18 -7.49 17.54
CA LEU A 64 7.10 -8.13 18.31
C LEU A 64 6.89 -7.45 19.68
N SER A 65 7.98 -6.97 20.30
CA SER A 65 7.91 -6.22 21.56
C SER A 65 7.66 -4.72 21.36
N GLY A 66 7.75 -4.24 20.12
CA GLY A 66 7.64 -2.83 19.77
C GLY A 66 6.25 -2.25 20.02
N LEU A 67 6.19 -0.95 20.32
CA LEU A 67 4.94 -0.22 20.60
C LEU A 67 3.92 -0.36 19.47
N ARG A 68 4.36 -0.32 18.21
CA ARG A 68 3.49 -0.48 17.03
C ARG A 68 2.81 -1.84 16.98
N HIS A 69 3.53 -2.92 17.31
CA HIS A 69 2.94 -4.26 17.34
C HIS A 69 1.94 -4.39 18.48
N GLN A 70 2.30 -3.92 19.68
CA GLN A 70 1.39 -3.92 20.83
C GLN A 70 0.12 -3.09 20.57
N GLU A 71 0.24 -1.94 19.90
CA GLU A 71 -0.91 -1.13 19.46
C GLU A 71 -1.78 -1.90 18.45
N GLY A 72 -1.16 -2.54 17.46
CA GLY A 72 -1.86 -3.37 16.47
C GLY A 72 -2.63 -4.53 17.11
N LEU A 73 -2.07 -5.19 18.13
CA LEU A 73 -2.75 -6.23 18.90
C LEU A 73 -3.97 -5.68 19.66
N LYS A 74 -3.80 -4.54 20.35
CA LYS A 74 -4.90 -3.88 21.08
C LYS A 74 -6.02 -3.42 20.14
N LEU A 75 -5.66 -2.89 18.97
CA LEU A 75 -6.62 -2.51 17.93
C LEU A 75 -7.38 -3.72 17.42
N SER A 76 -6.66 -4.80 17.09
CA SER A 76 -7.25 -6.06 16.62
C SER A 76 -8.22 -6.65 17.62
N GLN A 77 -7.87 -6.68 18.91
CA GLN A 77 -8.77 -7.12 19.97
C GLN A 77 -10.07 -6.29 20.02
N LYS A 78 -9.96 -4.96 20.01
CA LYS A 78 -11.13 -4.07 20.00
C LYS A 78 -12.03 -4.26 18.78
N LEU A 79 -11.45 -4.62 17.63
CA LEU A 79 -12.22 -4.87 16.41
C LEU A 79 -12.97 -6.21 16.50
N VAL A 80 -12.31 -7.27 16.98
CA VAL A 80 -12.93 -8.59 17.16
C VAL A 80 -14.13 -8.54 18.12
N GLU A 81 -14.03 -7.78 19.21
CA GLU A 81 -15.15 -7.52 20.13
C GLU A 81 -16.39 -6.93 19.43
N ARG A 82 -16.19 -6.23 18.32
CA ARG A 82 -17.23 -5.60 17.49
C ARG A 82 -17.55 -6.40 16.23
N GLN A 83 -17.02 -7.62 16.10
CA GLN A 83 -17.14 -8.46 14.91
C GLN A 83 -16.56 -7.79 13.64
N LEU A 84 -15.47 -7.03 13.81
CA LEU A 84 -14.75 -6.34 12.75
C LEU A 84 -13.32 -6.89 12.63
N GLN A 85 -12.70 -6.65 11.47
CA GLN A 85 -11.30 -6.94 11.21
C GLN A 85 -10.68 -5.88 10.28
N ILE A 86 -9.36 -5.72 10.32
CA ILE A 86 -8.64 -4.88 9.37
C ILE A 86 -8.49 -5.65 8.06
N ARG A 87 -8.82 -5.00 6.95
CA ARG A 87 -8.48 -5.45 5.61
C ARG A 87 -7.37 -4.56 5.06
N GLU A 88 -6.26 -5.18 4.66
CA GLU A 88 -5.14 -4.46 4.07
C GLU A 88 -5.49 -3.93 2.68
N ILE A 89 -5.21 -2.65 2.45
CA ILE A 89 -5.39 -1.94 1.18
C ILE A 89 -4.02 -1.38 0.78
N SER A 90 -3.65 -1.49 -0.49
CA SER A 90 -2.36 -1.00 -0.99
C SER A 90 -2.12 0.46 -0.59
N SER A 91 -0.95 0.73 -0.03
CA SER A 91 -0.55 2.05 0.49
C SER A 91 -0.12 3.01 -0.62
N ASP A 92 -1.03 3.36 -1.52
CA ASP A 92 -0.83 4.35 -2.58
C ASP A 92 -1.81 5.54 -2.44
N GLY A 93 -1.72 6.51 -3.35
CA GLY A 93 -2.61 7.69 -3.37
C GLY A 93 -4.07 7.38 -3.72
N HIS A 94 -4.46 6.12 -3.86
CA HIS A 94 -5.82 5.67 -4.11
C HIS A 94 -6.40 4.86 -2.96
N CYS A 95 -5.63 4.61 -1.91
CA CYS A 95 -6.02 3.75 -0.79
C CYS A 95 -7.39 4.11 -0.19
N MET A 96 -7.68 5.40 -0.03
CA MET A 96 -8.97 5.86 0.49
C MET A 96 -10.14 5.43 -0.40
N TYR A 97 -10.04 5.63 -1.72
CA TYR A 97 -11.10 5.25 -2.66
C TYR A 97 -11.22 3.72 -2.77
N ARG A 98 -10.10 2.99 -2.74
CA ARG A 98 -10.10 1.52 -2.75
C ARG A 98 -10.73 0.92 -1.50
N ALA A 99 -10.52 1.53 -0.33
CA ALA A 99 -11.16 1.11 0.91
C ALA A 99 -12.69 1.30 0.84
N VAL A 100 -13.15 2.43 0.27
CA VAL A 100 -14.58 2.68 0.07
C VAL A 100 -15.19 1.74 -0.98
N GLU A 101 -14.51 1.51 -2.10
CA GLU A 101 -14.89 0.54 -3.14
C GLU A 101 -15.06 -0.88 -2.56
N ASP A 102 -14.11 -1.36 -1.76
CA ASP A 102 -14.17 -2.66 -1.07
C ASP A 102 -15.43 -2.78 -0.17
N GLN A 103 -15.71 -1.74 0.63
CA GLN A 103 -16.87 -1.73 1.51
C GLN A 103 -18.18 -1.68 0.73
N LEU A 104 -18.28 -0.82 -0.27
CA LEU A 104 -19.48 -0.73 -1.12
C LEU A 104 -19.76 -2.04 -1.86
N GLY A 105 -18.71 -2.72 -2.35
CA GLY A 105 -18.82 -4.04 -2.95
C GLY A 105 -19.41 -5.10 -2.00
N GLN A 106 -19.01 -5.09 -0.73
CA GLN A 106 -19.59 -5.97 0.31
C GLN A 106 -21.07 -5.69 0.58
N HIS A 107 -21.53 -4.46 0.34
CA HIS A 107 -22.93 -4.05 0.46
C HIS A 107 -23.73 -4.17 -0.85
N GLY A 108 -23.15 -4.79 -1.90
CA GLY A 108 -23.81 -4.97 -3.19
C GLY A 108 -23.84 -3.73 -4.09
N LEU A 109 -23.07 -2.69 -3.75
CA LEU A 109 -22.91 -1.46 -4.52
C LEU A 109 -21.57 -1.51 -5.26
N GLY A 110 -21.58 -2.04 -6.49
CA GLY A 110 -20.39 -2.19 -7.32
C GLY A 110 -19.91 -0.89 -7.98
N LEU A 111 -19.56 0.13 -7.19
CA LEU A 111 -18.96 1.36 -7.70
C LEU A 111 -17.45 1.20 -7.83
N THR A 112 -16.94 1.52 -9.01
CA THR A 112 -15.50 1.50 -9.27
C THR A 112 -14.81 2.73 -8.67
N LEU A 113 -13.51 2.63 -8.41
CA LEU A 113 -12.66 3.75 -8.03
C LEU A 113 -12.85 4.98 -8.94
N LYS A 114 -12.95 4.76 -10.26
CA LYS A 114 -13.12 5.85 -11.24
C LYS A 114 -14.47 6.56 -11.04
N GLU A 115 -15.53 5.80 -10.85
CA GLU A 115 -16.88 6.34 -10.61
C GLU A 115 -16.94 7.07 -9.27
N LEU A 116 -16.36 6.51 -8.21
CA LEU A 116 -16.27 7.17 -6.90
C LEU A 116 -15.57 8.52 -7.01
N ARG A 117 -14.40 8.58 -7.66
CA ARG A 117 -13.67 9.84 -7.86
C ARG A 117 -14.48 10.86 -8.66
N ALA A 118 -15.17 10.41 -9.71
CA ALA A 118 -16.02 11.28 -10.52
C ALA A 118 -17.18 11.86 -9.72
N GLN A 119 -17.90 11.01 -8.96
CA GLN A 119 -19.03 11.40 -8.12
C GLN A 119 -18.58 12.34 -7.00
N THR A 120 -17.49 12.02 -6.28
CA THR A 120 -16.92 12.90 -5.25
C THR A 120 -16.57 14.27 -5.83
N ALA A 121 -15.89 14.32 -6.96
CA ALA A 121 -15.49 15.58 -7.57
C ALA A 121 -16.71 16.40 -8.06
N GLN A 122 -17.74 15.75 -8.60
CA GLN A 122 -18.99 16.41 -8.98
C GLN A 122 -19.73 16.95 -7.76
N HIS A 123 -19.80 16.18 -6.67
CA HIS A 123 -20.45 16.59 -5.44
C HIS A 123 -19.75 17.80 -4.82
N MET A 124 -18.42 17.77 -4.71
CA MET A 124 -17.63 18.89 -4.18
C MET A 124 -17.82 20.18 -5.00
N ARG A 125 -17.86 20.09 -6.34
CA ARG A 125 -18.08 21.27 -7.19
C ARG A 125 -19.50 21.82 -7.05
N SER A 126 -20.51 20.97 -6.91
CA SER A 126 -21.91 21.40 -6.75
C SER A 126 -22.23 21.94 -5.35
N HIS A 127 -21.39 21.66 -4.35
CA HIS A 127 -21.56 22.06 -2.95
C HIS A 127 -20.35 22.85 -2.45
N THR A 128 -19.83 23.76 -3.28
CA THR A 128 -18.53 24.41 -3.05
C THR A 128 -18.42 25.08 -1.67
N ASP A 129 -19.50 25.66 -1.15
CA ASP A 129 -19.51 26.31 0.17
C ASP A 129 -19.21 25.36 1.33
N ASP A 130 -19.63 24.11 1.22
CA ASP A 130 -19.41 23.09 2.27
C ASP A 130 -17.94 22.63 2.30
N PHE A 131 -17.26 22.70 1.16
CA PHE A 131 -15.89 22.22 1.00
C PHE A 131 -14.83 23.32 1.08
N LEU A 132 -15.22 24.58 0.89
CA LEU A 132 -14.30 25.72 0.89
C LEU A 132 -13.44 25.83 2.16
N PRO A 133 -13.99 25.63 3.38
CA PRO A 133 -13.21 25.71 4.61
C PRO A 133 -12.06 24.68 4.69
N PHE A 134 -12.11 23.62 3.90
CA PHE A 134 -11.08 22.58 3.84
C PHE A 134 -10.03 22.84 2.74
N LEU A 135 -10.23 23.85 1.90
CA LEU A 135 -9.25 24.25 0.88
C LEU A 135 -8.33 25.32 1.46
N THR A 136 -7.03 25.16 1.24
CA THR A 136 -6.02 26.14 1.62
C THR A 136 -5.23 26.59 0.41
N ASN A 137 -4.75 27.83 0.46
CA ASN A 137 -3.81 28.34 -0.53
C ASN A 137 -2.45 27.66 -0.33
N THR A 138 -1.89 27.05 -1.37
CA THR A 138 -0.61 26.33 -1.30
C THR A 138 0.59 27.25 -1.02
N ASN A 139 0.47 28.54 -1.35
CA ASN A 139 1.54 29.52 -1.20
C ASN A 139 1.47 30.25 0.14
N THR A 140 0.26 30.54 0.63
CA THR A 140 0.08 31.32 1.87
C THR A 140 -0.35 30.48 3.07
N GLY A 141 -0.88 29.26 2.85
CA GLY A 141 -1.42 28.40 3.90
C GLY A 141 -2.78 28.85 4.43
N ASP A 142 -3.31 29.98 3.95
CA ASP A 142 -4.58 30.53 4.40
C ASP A 142 -5.76 29.71 3.89
N ILE A 143 -6.83 29.67 4.69
CA ILE A 143 -8.10 29.07 4.30
C ILE A 143 -8.65 29.83 3.10
N TYR A 144 -9.08 29.08 2.09
CA TYR A 144 -9.75 29.65 0.94
C TYR A 144 -11.10 30.22 1.40
N MET A 145 -11.20 31.54 1.50
CA MET A 145 -12.46 32.23 1.79
C MET A 145 -12.98 32.83 0.50
N ARG A 146 -14.23 32.52 0.14
CA ARG A 146 -14.89 33.00 -1.09
C ARG A 146 -14.83 34.53 -1.23
N HIS A 147 -14.83 35.23 -0.09
CA HIS A 147 -14.81 36.69 -0.01
C HIS A 147 -13.44 37.30 0.35
N ALA A 148 -12.45 36.51 0.79
CA ALA A 148 -11.11 37.05 1.08
C ALA A 148 -10.32 37.32 -0.20
N TYR A 149 -10.65 36.63 -1.29
CA TYR A 149 -10.24 36.97 -2.64
C TYR A 149 -11.38 37.72 -3.31
N GLY A 150 -11.62 38.95 -2.85
CA GLY A 150 -12.49 39.89 -3.52
C GLY A 150 -12.14 39.93 -5.01
N LEU A 151 -13.16 39.65 -5.82
CA LEU A 151 -13.19 39.78 -7.28
C LEU A 151 -12.43 41.04 -7.72
N GLY A 152 -11.21 40.90 -8.24
CA GLY A 152 -10.41 42.08 -8.58
C GLY A 152 -9.16 41.89 -9.43
N GLU A 153 -8.24 40.97 -9.09
CA GLU A 153 -6.84 41.20 -9.54
C GLU A 153 -6.14 40.03 -10.24
N HIS A 154 -6.77 38.86 -10.46
CA HIS A 154 -6.08 37.69 -11.04
C HIS A 154 -6.83 36.93 -12.14
N TYR A 155 -7.49 37.66 -13.04
CA TYR A 155 -7.80 37.10 -14.36
C TYR A 155 -7.24 38.04 -15.42
N ASN A 156 -6.12 37.65 -16.03
CA ASN A 156 -5.69 38.27 -17.28
C ASN A 156 -6.72 37.92 -18.35
N SER A 157 -7.43 38.92 -18.88
CA SER A 157 -8.25 38.75 -20.09
C SER A 157 -7.34 38.43 -21.27
N VAL A 158 -7.72 37.40 -22.04
CA VAL A 158 -7.03 37.02 -23.27
C VAL A 158 -7.64 37.82 -24.42
N GLU A 159 -6.91 38.83 -24.92
CA GLU A 159 -7.26 39.50 -26.17
C GLU A 159 -6.67 38.76 -27.37
N ARG A 160 -7.41 38.73 -28.49
CA ARG A 160 -6.85 38.18 -29.74
C ARG A 160 -5.72 39.08 -30.21
N LEU A 161 -4.59 38.46 -30.55
CA LEU A 161 -3.50 39.13 -31.27
C LEU A 161 -4.08 39.71 -32.56
N LYS A 162 -4.07 41.03 -32.71
CA LYS A 162 -4.39 41.65 -34.00
C LYS A 162 -3.28 41.29 -34.96
N ASP A 163 -3.61 40.65 -36.07
CA ASP A 163 -2.66 40.38 -37.13
C ASP A 163 -2.06 41.71 -37.60
N PRO A 164 -0.73 41.83 -37.74
CA PRO A 164 -0.09 43.06 -38.20
C PRO A 164 -0.38 43.40 -39.68
N ALA A 165 -1.29 42.68 -40.33
CA ALA A 165 -1.58 42.77 -41.76
C ALA A 165 -2.92 43.45 -42.09
N THR A 166 -3.55 44.17 -41.16
CA THR A 166 -4.80 44.92 -41.45
C THR A 166 -4.77 46.35 -40.89
N GLN A 167 -3.61 47.00 -40.95
CA GLN A 167 -3.53 48.47 -40.93
C GLN A 167 -3.21 48.95 -42.35
N GLY A 168 -4.27 49.09 -43.14
CA GLY A 168 -4.22 49.65 -44.50
C GLY A 168 -5.57 49.44 -45.16
N GLU A 169 -6.26 50.55 -45.47
CA GLU A 169 -7.57 50.68 -46.17
C GLU A 169 -8.77 50.37 -45.25
N ASP A 170 -9.64 51.30 -44.83
CA ASP A 170 -10.01 52.68 -45.23
C ASP A 170 -10.16 53.62 -44.03
#